data_AF-A0AAU2Z845-F1
#
_entry.id   AF-A0AAU2Z845-F1
#
_cell.length_a   1.000
_cell.length_b   1.000
_cell.length_c   1.000
_cell.angle_alpha   90.00
_cell.angle_beta   90.00
_cell.angle_gamma   90.00
#
_symmetry.space_group_name_H-M   'P 1'
#
loop_
_entity.id
_entity.type
_entity.pdbx_description
1 polymer ?
#
loop_
_entity_poly.entity_id
_entity_poly.type
_entity_poly.pdbx_seq_one_letter_code
_entity_poly.pdbx_strand_id
1 'polypeptide(L)'
;MADSAVWAYAQLDDPDDRLTRIQGLRVELRDAFDPLMRCVRVIVLEGPAPAAEAAKGVQRTAAEACRALWRVTEGDPGARERFDEDHRAFRHRLEEFIEAARTAMIAS
;
A
#
# COMPACT_ATOMS: atom_id res chain seq x y z
N MET A 1 -13.94 -10.84 -3.98
CA MET A 1 -12.73 -11.53 -4.48
C MET A 1 -11.56 -11.54 -3.48
N ALA A 2 -11.62 -10.82 -2.35
CA ALA A 2 -10.59 -10.86 -1.29
C ALA A 2 -10.70 -12.07 -0.32
N ASP A 3 -11.78 -12.85 -0.42
CA ASP A 3 -12.15 -13.87 0.58
C ASP A 3 -11.36 -15.18 0.44
N SER A 4 -10.94 -15.52 -0.78
CA SER A 4 -10.26 -16.80 -1.07
C SER A 4 -8.80 -16.82 -0.59
N ALA A 5 -8.11 -15.67 -0.63
CA ALA A 5 -6.70 -15.58 -0.24
C ALA A 5 -6.51 -15.60 1.28
N VAL A 6 -7.42 -14.97 2.03
CA VAL A 6 -7.43 -15.00 3.50
C VAL A 6 -7.70 -16.42 4.00
N TRP A 7 -8.58 -17.17 3.31
CA TRP A 7 -8.90 -18.53 3.72
C TRP A 7 -7.75 -19.53 3.45
N ALA A 8 -7.04 -19.38 2.32
CA ALA A 8 -5.86 -20.18 2.01
C ALA A 8 -4.70 -19.95 3.01
N TYR A 9 -4.60 -18.75 3.57
CA TYR A 9 -3.53 -18.38 4.50
C TYR A 9 -3.72 -19.01 5.90
N ALA A 10 -4.96 -19.16 6.35
CA ALA A 10 -5.30 -19.77 7.64
C ALA A 10 -5.20 -21.31 7.63
N GLN A 11 -5.10 -21.93 6.46
CA GLN A 11 -4.99 -23.39 6.26
C GLN A 11 -3.54 -23.89 6.22
N LEU A 12 -2.55 -22.99 6.26
CA LEU A 12 -1.14 -23.36 6.31
C LEU A 12 -0.76 -23.64 7.77
N ASP A 13 -0.81 -24.92 8.15
CA ASP A 13 -0.47 -25.38 9.49
C ASP A 13 1.03 -25.22 9.80
N ASP A 14 1.87 -25.30 8.76
CA ASP A 14 3.32 -25.19 8.86
C ASP A 14 3.83 -23.73 8.86
N PRO A 15 4.66 -23.32 9.84
CA PRO A 15 5.28 -21.99 9.88
C PRO A 15 6.09 -21.61 8.63
N ASP A 16 6.81 -22.55 8.01
CA ASP A 16 7.67 -22.26 6.85
C ASP A 16 6.84 -22.05 5.59
N ASP A 17 5.76 -22.82 5.40
CA ASP A 17 4.77 -22.57 4.35
C ASP A 17 4.09 -21.21 4.49
N ARG A 18 3.72 -20.81 5.72
CA ARG A 18 3.17 -19.48 5.99
C ARG A 18 4.16 -18.38 5.61
N LEU A 19 5.41 -18.49 6.02
CA LEU A 19 6.45 -17.51 5.69
C LEU A 19 6.65 -17.40 4.17
N THR A 20 6.72 -18.54 3.47
CA THR A 20 6.81 -18.59 2.00
C THR A 20 5.62 -17.88 1.36
N ARG A 21 4.40 -18.07 1.89
CA ARG A 21 3.22 -17.38 1.39
C ARG A 21 3.27 -15.87 1.61
N ILE A 22 3.74 -15.38 2.77
CA ILE A 22 3.92 -13.93 2.98
C ILE A 22 4.90 -13.36 1.97
N GLN A 23 6.02 -14.05 1.75
CA GLN A 23 7.03 -13.60 0.79
C GLN A 23 6.45 -13.48 -0.63
N GLY A 24 5.65 -14.47 -1.05
CA GLY A 24 4.91 -14.40 -2.31
C GLY A 24 3.94 -13.22 -2.37
N LEU A 25 3.08 -13.07 -1.34
CA LEU A 25 2.13 -11.96 -1.24
C LEU A 25 2.82 -10.59 -1.24
N ARG A 26 4.01 -10.48 -0.65
CA ARG A 26 4.81 -9.24 -0.65
C ARG A 26 5.28 -8.87 -2.05
N VAL A 27 5.68 -9.85 -2.86
CA VAL A 27 6.05 -9.61 -4.27
C VAL A 27 4.80 -9.22 -5.07
N GLU A 28 3.72 -9.98 -4.95
CA GLU A 28 2.43 -9.67 -5.61
C GLU A 28 1.94 -8.26 -5.27
N LEU A 29 2.05 -7.84 -3.99
CA LEU A 29 1.64 -6.51 -3.55
C LEU A 29 2.52 -5.40 -4.15
N ARG A 30 3.84 -5.61 -4.19
CA ARG A 30 4.76 -4.66 -4.83
C ARG A 30 4.41 -4.48 -6.31
N ASP A 31 4.20 -5.58 -7.03
CA ASP A 31 3.86 -5.55 -8.45
C ASP A 31 2.51 -4.85 -8.68
N ALA A 32 1.55 -5.03 -7.78
CA ALA A 32 0.27 -4.31 -7.82
C ALA A 32 0.40 -2.80 -7.55
N PHE A 33 1.38 -2.39 -6.72
CA PHE A 33 1.64 -0.98 -6.44
C PHE A 33 2.37 -0.25 -7.56
N ASP A 34 3.20 -0.93 -8.34
CA ASP A 34 4.05 -0.31 -9.36
C ASP A 34 3.27 0.57 -10.36
N PRO A 35 2.13 0.14 -10.94
CA PRO A 35 1.31 0.98 -11.80
C PRO A 35 0.77 2.23 -11.08
N LEU A 36 0.28 2.08 -9.84
CA LEU A 36 -0.23 3.20 -9.06
C LEU A 36 0.90 4.21 -8.74
N MET A 37 2.06 3.73 -8.31
CA MET A 37 3.21 4.56 -7.98
C MET A 37 3.77 5.29 -9.21
N ARG A 38 3.67 4.69 -10.40
CA ARG A 38 3.99 5.36 -11.66
C ARG A 38 3.07 6.55 -11.90
N CYS A 39 1.75 6.38 -11.76
CA CYS A 39 0.77 7.46 -11.91
C CYS A 39 0.97 8.57 -10.86
N VAL A 40 1.14 8.18 -9.59
CA VAL A 40 1.43 9.10 -8.48
C VAL A 40 2.66 9.96 -8.80
N ARG A 41 3.74 9.35 -9.32
CA ARG A 41 4.96 10.10 -9.68
C ARG A 41 4.71 11.13 -10.79
N VAL A 42 3.92 10.81 -11.80
CA VAL A 42 3.56 11.78 -12.85
C VAL A 42 2.83 12.97 -12.23
N ILE A 43 1.88 12.73 -11.34
CA ILE A 43 1.09 13.80 -10.71
C ILE A 43 1.93 14.64 -9.75
N VAL A 44 2.89 14.04 -9.04
CA VAL A 44 3.84 14.78 -8.21
C VAL A 44 4.68 15.77 -9.04
N LEU A 45 5.01 15.42 -10.29
CA LEU A 45 5.87 16.24 -11.15
C LEU A 45 5.10 17.26 -11.98
N GLU A 46 3.95 16.85 -12.53
CA GLU A 46 3.23 17.60 -13.57
C GLU A 46 1.81 18.02 -13.14
N GLY A 47 1.35 17.54 -11.99
CA GLY A 47 -0.02 17.76 -11.52
C GLY A 47 -0.23 19.14 -10.88
N PRO A 48 -1.50 19.56 -10.75
CA PRO A 48 -1.85 20.74 -9.97
C PRO A 48 -1.35 20.62 -8.53
N ALA A 49 -0.86 21.72 -7.95
CA ALA A 49 -0.18 21.71 -6.65
C ALA A 49 -0.96 20.97 -5.53
N PRO A 50 -2.29 21.14 -5.36
CA PRO A 50 -3.04 20.40 -4.33
C PRO A 50 -3.01 18.88 -4.55
N ALA A 51 -3.14 18.43 -5.80
CA ALA A 51 -3.09 17.01 -6.15
C ALA A 51 -1.67 16.44 -6.02
N ALA A 52 -0.64 17.22 -6.38
CA ALA A 52 0.75 16.84 -6.22
C ALA A 52 1.14 16.64 -4.74
N GLU A 53 0.71 17.52 -3.84
CA GLU A 53 0.96 17.36 -2.39
C GLU A 53 0.24 16.14 -1.81
N ALA A 54 -1.02 15.92 -2.18
CA ALA A 54 -1.75 14.73 -1.75
C ALA A 54 -1.10 13.43 -2.28
N ALA A 55 -0.63 13.44 -3.53
CA ALA A 55 0.09 12.33 -4.16
C ALA A 55 1.42 11.99 -3.44
N LYS A 56 2.15 13.00 -2.93
CA LYS A 56 3.33 12.75 -2.06
C LYS A 56 2.95 12.04 -0.77
N GLY A 57 1.77 12.34 -0.22
CA GLY A 57 1.21 11.64 0.93
C GLY A 57 0.99 10.14 0.65
N VAL A 58 0.36 9.83 -0.49
CA VAL A 58 0.15 8.45 -0.96
C VAL A 58 1.46 7.69 -1.13
N GLN A 59 2.45 8.31 -1.78
CA GLN A 59 3.76 7.67 -2.01
C GLN A 59 4.45 7.29 -0.68
N ARG A 60 4.40 8.20 0.29
CA ARG A 60 5.05 8.03 1.60
C ARG A 60 4.44 6.88 2.39
N THR A 61 3.11 6.89 2.53
CA THR A 61 2.40 5.87 3.31
C THR A 61 2.43 4.50 2.64
N ALA A 62 2.44 4.44 1.31
CA ALA A 62 2.68 3.20 0.58
C ALA A 62 4.08 2.61 0.88
N ALA A 63 5.11 3.46 0.91
CA ALA A 63 6.47 3.03 1.26
C ALA A 63 6.58 2.57 2.73
N GLU A 64 5.87 3.21 3.66
CA GLU A 64 5.77 2.81 5.07
C GLU A 64 5.12 1.44 5.21
N ALA A 65 3.94 1.24 4.59
CA ALA A 65 3.24 -0.05 4.61
C ALA A 65 4.10 -1.18 4.00
N CYS A 66 4.77 -0.95 2.87
CA CYS A 66 5.68 -1.92 2.27
C CYS A 66 6.86 -2.27 3.19
N ARG A 67 7.42 -1.28 3.91
CA ARG A 67 8.48 -1.50 4.91
C ARG A 67 7.98 -2.31 6.10
N ALA A 68 6.80 -2.01 6.62
CA ALA A 68 6.21 -2.77 7.72
C ALA A 68 5.94 -4.24 7.30
N LEU A 69 5.46 -4.46 6.07
CA LEU A 69 5.28 -5.82 5.53
C LEU A 69 6.61 -6.58 5.41
N TRP A 70 7.68 -5.91 5.00
CA TRP A 70 9.03 -6.50 5.02
C TRP A 70 9.42 -6.94 6.44
N ARG A 71 9.16 -6.12 7.45
CA ARG A 71 9.45 -6.47 8.85
C ARG A 71 8.61 -7.66 9.34
N VAL A 72 7.38 -7.81 8.87
CA VAL A 72 6.57 -9.02 9.13
C VAL A 72 7.28 -10.27 8.60
N THR A 73 7.88 -10.21 7.40
CA THR A 73 8.66 -11.34 6.86
C THR A 73 9.95 -11.63 7.60
N GLU A 74 10.48 -10.69 8.38
CA GLU A 74 11.65 -10.89 9.24
C GLU A 74 11.29 -11.43 10.64
N GLY A 75 9.99 -11.59 10.94
CA GLY A 75 9.53 -12.01 12.27
C GLY A 75 9.65 -10.92 13.34
N ASP A 76 9.75 -9.65 12.95
CA ASP A 76 9.90 -8.51 13.87
C ASP A 76 8.64 -8.33 14.75
N PRO A 77 8.77 -8.35 16.09
CA PRO A 77 7.65 -8.13 16.99
C PRO A 77 6.87 -6.82 16.72
N GLY A 78 5.55 -6.93 16.66
CA GLY A 78 4.65 -5.81 16.40
C GLY A 78 4.67 -5.30 14.95
N ALA A 79 5.43 -5.91 14.04
CA ALA A 79 5.45 -5.49 12.63
C ALA A 79 4.07 -5.62 11.96
N ARG A 80 3.26 -6.58 12.41
CA ARG A 80 1.88 -6.75 11.92
C ARG A 80 0.99 -5.57 12.28
N GLU A 81 1.06 -5.10 13.52
CA GLU A 81 0.27 -3.96 14.00
C GLU A 81 0.70 -2.68 13.27
N ARG A 82 2.02 -2.47 13.11
CA ARG A 82 2.58 -1.38 12.30
C ARG A 82 2.08 -1.44 10.86
N PHE A 83 2.08 -2.62 10.24
CA PHE A 83 1.55 -2.79 8.89
C PHE A 83 0.07 -2.41 8.79
N ASP A 84 -0.75 -2.86 9.74
CA ASP A 84 -2.18 -2.57 9.73
C ASP A 84 -2.46 -1.07 9.95
N GLU A 85 -1.63 -0.38 10.75
CA GLU A 85 -1.69 1.07 10.91
C GLU A 85 -1.25 1.82 9.65
N ASP A 86 -0.09 1.50 9.10
CA ASP A 86 0.45 2.12 7.89
C ASP A 86 -0.48 1.89 6.68
N HIS A 87 -1.10 0.71 6.59
CA HIS A 87 -2.07 0.41 5.55
C HIS A 87 -3.36 1.22 5.71
N ARG A 88 -3.82 1.50 6.94
CA ARG A 88 -4.94 2.43 7.18
C ARG A 88 -4.56 3.85 6.77
N ALA A 89 -3.36 4.30 7.12
CA ALA A 89 -2.85 5.61 6.72
C ALA A 89 -2.75 5.74 5.20
N PHE A 90 -2.29 4.70 4.51
CA PHE A 90 -2.25 4.64 3.05
C PHE A 90 -3.64 4.84 2.43
N ARG A 91 -4.64 4.09 2.89
CA ARG A 91 -6.02 4.23 2.36
C ARG A 91 -6.57 5.64 2.58
N HIS A 92 -6.34 6.21 3.75
CA HIS A 92 -6.78 7.57 4.03
C HIS A 92 -6.13 8.61 3.09
N ARG A 93 -4.80 8.53 2.88
CA ARG A 93 -4.11 9.42 1.93
C ARG A 93 -4.56 9.22 0.49
N LEU A 94 -4.90 7.99 0.12
CA LEU A 94 -5.42 7.68 -1.21
C LEU A 94 -6.79 8.36 -1.43
N GLU A 95 -7.66 8.36 -0.42
CA GLU A 95 -8.95 9.08 -0.46
C GLU A 95 -8.74 10.59 -0.60
N GLU A 96 -7.86 11.19 0.22
CA GLU A 96 -7.52 12.62 0.13
C GLU A 96 -6.98 13.00 -1.26
N PHE A 97 -6.11 12.15 -1.81
CA PHE A 97 -5.56 12.35 -3.15
C PHE A 97 -6.63 12.30 -4.24
N ILE A 98 -7.54 11.33 -4.16
CA ILE A 98 -8.66 11.22 -5.10
C ILE A 98 -9.52 12.48 -5.06
N GLU A 99 -9.86 12.97 -3.88
CA GLU A 99 -10.68 14.19 -3.74
C GLU A 99 -9.94 15.43 -4.25
N ALA A 100 -8.66 15.59 -3.92
CA ALA A 100 -7.84 16.68 -4.45
C ALA A 100 -7.77 16.66 -5.99
N ALA A 101 -7.62 15.47 -6.59
CA ALA A 101 -7.61 15.30 -8.03
C ALA A 101 -8.97 15.66 -8.66
N ARG A 102 -10.09 15.23 -8.05
CA ARG A 102 -11.44 15.60 -8.52
C ARG A 102 -11.67 17.10 -8.48
N THR A 103 -11.34 17.75 -7.37
CA THR A 103 -11.49 19.20 -7.22
C THR A 103 -10.67 19.94 -8.28
N ALA A 104 -9.44 19.50 -8.53
CA ALA A 104 -8.58 20.11 -9.53
C ALA A 104 -9.16 20.01 -10.96
N MET A 105 -9.82 18.90 -11.31
CA MET A 105 -10.48 18.73 -12.61
C MET A 105 -11.76 19.57 -12.77
N ILE A 106 -12.42 19.95 -11.69
CA ILE A 106 -13.61 20.81 -11.73
C ILE A 106 -13.21 22.29 -11.81
N ALA A 107 -12.06 22.64 -11.23
CA ALA A 107 -11.53 24.00 -11.19
C ALA A 107 -10.74 24.40 -12.46
N SER A 108 -10.46 23.45 -13.35
CA SER A 108 -9.79 23.65 -14.65
C SER A 108 -10.78 23.95 -15.77
#